data_AF-A0A1X4HC86-F1
#
_entry.id   AF-A0A1X4HC86-F1
#
_cell.length_a   1.000
_cell.length_b   1.000
_cell.length_c   1.000
_cell.angle_alpha   90.00
_cell.angle_beta   90.00
_cell.angle_gamma   90.00
#
_symmetry.space_group_name_H-M   'P 1'
#
loop_
_entity.id
_entity.type
_entity.pdbx_description
1 polymer ?
#
loop_
_entity_poly.entity_id
_entity_poly.type
_entity_poly.pdbx_seq_one_letter_code
_entity_poly.pdbx_strand_id
1 'polypeptide(L)'
;MSQSYNRGLIEDFGRWREFEAGMWAWIFHKFTGWVLIGYLFTHIAVLSTGIPAAGASEAAIAAGNDVYTQTIVSLEGLLLVRILEVGLLAVAVFHMLNGTRLLLTDLGIGLDAQDKSFYASLVLTGAITVASVPTFIAGAF
;
A
#
# COMPACT_ATOMS: atom_id res chain seq x y z
N MET A 1 -20.50 36.56 -10.68
CA MET A 1 -21.77 35.86 -11.00
C MET A 1 -21.52 34.37 -10.88
N SER A 2 -22.08 33.70 -9.87
CA SER A 2 -21.91 32.24 -9.71
C SER A 2 -22.74 31.52 -10.75
N GLN A 3 -22.09 30.83 -11.69
CA GLN A 3 -22.77 29.94 -12.63
C GLN A 3 -23.40 28.80 -11.82
N SER A 4 -24.73 28.73 -11.77
CA SER A 4 -25.41 27.58 -11.17
C SER A 4 -25.28 26.40 -12.13
N TYR A 5 -24.34 25.49 -11.85
CA TYR A 5 -24.26 24.23 -12.59
C TYR A 5 -25.56 23.46 -12.39
N ASN A 6 -26.26 23.12 -13.49
CA ASN A 6 -27.35 22.15 -13.45
C ASN A 6 -26.75 20.77 -13.16
N ARG A 7 -26.98 20.25 -11.93
CA ARG A 7 -26.42 18.98 -11.45
C ARG A 7 -27.36 17.78 -11.64
N GLY A 8 -28.48 17.97 -12.35
CA GLY A 8 -29.52 16.94 -12.52
C GLY A 8 -30.39 16.76 -11.26
N LEU A 9 -31.27 15.76 -11.31
CA LEU A 9 -32.10 15.36 -10.16
C LEU A 9 -31.25 14.63 -9.11
N ILE A 10 -31.56 14.82 -7.82
CA ILE A 10 -30.87 14.12 -6.71
C ILE A 10 -31.07 12.60 -6.81
N GLU A 11 -32.19 12.17 -7.37
CA GLU A 11 -32.59 10.76 -7.54
C GLU A 11 -31.92 10.08 -8.75
N ASP A 12 -31.16 10.82 -9.58
CA ASP A 12 -30.44 10.22 -10.70
C ASP A 12 -29.16 9.52 -10.21
N PHE A 13 -29.26 8.21 -10.02
CA PHE A 13 -28.14 7.35 -9.65
C PHE A 13 -27.16 7.07 -10.80
N GLY A 14 -27.39 7.59 -12.03
CA GLY A 14 -26.49 7.49 -13.18
C GLY A 14 -25.05 7.88 -12.86
N ARG A 15 -24.87 8.99 -12.13
CA ARG A 15 -23.56 9.53 -11.75
C ARG A 15 -22.77 8.67 -10.76
N TRP A 16 -23.40 7.71 -10.11
CA TRP A 16 -22.75 6.74 -9.22
C TRP A 16 -22.37 5.44 -9.93
N ARG A 17 -22.76 5.30 -11.21
CA ARG A 17 -22.44 4.13 -12.04
C ARG A 17 -21.19 4.36 -12.91
N GLU A 18 -20.89 5.60 -13.25
CA GLU A 18 -19.72 5.98 -14.04
C GLU A 18 -18.67 6.61 -13.13
N PHE A 19 -17.50 5.96 -13.03
CA PHE A 19 -16.43 6.41 -12.16
C PHE A 19 -15.37 7.19 -12.94
N GLU A 20 -15.17 8.44 -12.52
CA GLU A 20 -14.08 9.28 -13.00
C GLU A 20 -12.76 8.98 -12.27
N ALA A 21 -11.63 9.43 -12.84
CA ALA A 21 -10.30 9.22 -12.28
C ALA A 21 -10.18 9.66 -10.81
N GLY A 22 -10.74 10.81 -10.45
CA GLY A 22 -10.77 11.29 -9.06
C GLY A 22 -11.53 10.36 -8.10
N MET A 23 -12.63 9.75 -8.54
CA MET A 23 -13.40 8.81 -7.73
C MET A 23 -12.61 7.52 -7.47
N TRP A 24 -11.96 6.98 -8.50
CA TRP A 24 -11.07 5.82 -8.35
C TRP A 24 -9.89 6.12 -7.44
N ALA A 25 -9.27 7.28 -7.61
CA ALA A 25 -8.16 7.71 -6.76
C ALA A 25 -8.55 7.77 -5.28
N TRP A 26 -9.76 8.26 -5.00
CA TRP A 26 -10.33 8.30 -3.65
C TRP A 26 -10.59 6.90 -3.09
N ILE A 27 -11.22 5.99 -3.86
CA ILE A 27 -11.45 4.61 -3.44
C ILE A 27 -10.14 3.92 -3.12
N PHE A 28 -9.19 3.94 -4.06
CA PHE A 28 -7.91 3.25 -3.90
C PHE A 28 -7.11 3.79 -2.73
N HIS A 29 -7.13 5.10 -2.48
CA HIS A 29 -6.42 5.69 -1.34
C HIS A 29 -6.99 5.20 -0.01
N LYS A 30 -8.33 5.14 0.12
CA LYS A 30 -8.97 4.60 1.32
C LYS A 30 -8.71 3.11 1.48
N PHE A 31 -8.90 2.33 0.41
CA PHE A 31 -8.67 0.90 0.44
C PHE A 31 -7.23 0.57 0.85
N THR A 32 -6.25 1.19 0.18
CA THR A 32 -4.82 1.00 0.52
C THR A 32 -4.51 1.45 1.95
N GLY A 33 -5.12 2.54 2.43
CA GLY A 33 -4.99 2.97 3.83
C GLY A 33 -5.51 1.92 4.83
N TRP A 34 -6.68 1.34 4.57
CA TRP A 34 -7.22 0.26 5.42
C TRP A 34 -6.35 -0.99 5.40
N VAL A 35 -5.82 -1.36 4.24
CA VAL A 35 -4.88 -2.48 4.13
C VAL A 35 -3.61 -2.21 4.94
N LEU A 36 -3.04 -1.00 4.86
CA LEU A 36 -1.84 -0.63 5.64
C LEU A 36 -2.12 -0.63 7.14
N ILE A 37 -3.26 -0.12 7.59
CA ILE A 37 -3.66 -0.19 9.00
C ILE A 37 -3.75 -1.66 9.46
N GLY A 38 -4.41 -2.52 8.68
CA GLY A 38 -4.49 -3.95 8.96
C GLY A 38 -3.11 -4.60 9.03
N TYR A 39 -2.25 -4.30 8.06
CA TYR A 39 -0.86 -4.76 8.04
C TYR A 39 -0.09 -4.32 9.29
N LEU A 40 -0.23 -3.08 9.75
CA LEU A 40 0.48 -2.59 10.93
C LEU A 40 0.19 -3.44 12.17
N PHE A 41 -1.04 -3.92 12.37
CA PHE A 41 -1.34 -4.83 13.47
C PHE A 41 -0.60 -6.17 13.33
N THR A 42 -0.57 -6.76 12.14
CA THR A 42 0.18 -7.99 11.88
C THR A 42 1.69 -7.79 12.03
N HIS A 43 2.19 -6.64 11.58
CA HIS A 43 3.60 -6.28 11.60
C HIS A 43 4.09 -6.08 13.03
N ILE A 44 3.32 -5.36 13.85
CA ILE A 44 3.64 -5.18 15.27
C ILE A 44 3.66 -6.54 16.00
N ALA A 45 2.75 -7.47 15.67
CA ALA A 45 2.76 -8.79 16.27
C ALA A 45 4.04 -9.58 15.96
N VAL A 46 4.51 -9.57 14.71
CA VAL A 46 5.79 -10.20 14.32
C VAL A 46 6.96 -9.48 15.00
N LEU A 47 7.02 -8.14 14.94
CA LEU A 47 8.07 -7.36 15.60
C LEU A 47 8.13 -7.59 17.11
N SER A 48 7.00 -7.85 17.76
CA SER A 48 6.92 -8.12 19.20
C SER A 48 7.68 -9.40 19.60
N THR A 49 7.92 -10.34 18.67
CA THR A 49 8.78 -11.51 18.93
C THR A 49 10.25 -11.12 19.17
N GLY A 50 10.65 -9.89 18.81
CA GLY A 50 11.95 -9.32 19.14
C GLY A 50 12.19 -9.15 20.65
N ILE A 51 11.13 -8.98 21.46
CA ILE A 51 11.23 -8.82 22.92
C ILE A 51 11.77 -10.10 23.59
N PRO A 52 11.15 -11.29 23.41
CA PRO A 52 11.73 -12.53 23.92
C PRO A 52 13.05 -12.89 23.24
N ALA A 53 13.25 -12.55 21.96
CA ALA A 53 14.51 -12.80 21.25
C ALA A 53 15.69 -12.02 21.86
N ALA A 54 15.46 -10.82 22.42
CA ALA A 54 16.49 -10.03 23.09
C ALA A 54 17.08 -10.71 24.33
N GLY A 55 16.39 -11.70 24.91
CA GLY A 55 16.88 -12.51 26.03
C GLY A 55 17.60 -13.79 25.61
N ALA A 56 17.74 -14.07 24.31
CA ALA A 56 18.41 -15.27 23.81
C ALA A 56 19.92 -15.23 24.07
N SER A 57 20.55 -16.39 24.21
CA SER A 57 22.01 -16.48 24.35
C SER A 57 22.70 -16.03 23.06
N GLU A 58 23.92 -15.47 23.18
CA GLU A 58 24.72 -15.07 22.00
C GLU A 58 24.88 -16.23 21.00
N ALA A 59 25.05 -17.46 21.50
CA ALA A 59 25.12 -18.66 20.67
C ALA A 59 23.81 -18.94 19.90
N ALA A 60 22.64 -18.70 20.52
CA ALA A 60 21.36 -18.88 19.86
C ALA A 60 21.12 -17.82 18.78
N ILE A 61 21.48 -16.56 19.04
CA ILE A 61 21.39 -15.45 18.07
C ILE A 61 22.34 -15.72 16.90
N ALA A 62 23.60 -16.09 17.16
CA ALA A 62 24.57 -16.39 16.13
C ALA A 62 24.16 -17.59 15.25
N ALA A 63 23.43 -18.56 15.81
CA ALA A 63 22.87 -19.69 15.08
C ALA A 63 21.52 -19.38 14.40
N GLY A 64 20.96 -18.17 14.57
CA GLY A 64 19.64 -17.80 14.05
C GLY A 64 18.47 -18.55 14.69
N ASN A 65 18.68 -19.14 15.87
CA ASN A 65 17.68 -19.96 16.58
C ASN A 65 16.85 -19.14 17.59
N ASP A 66 16.98 -17.81 17.59
CA ASP A 66 16.10 -16.96 18.37
C ASP A 66 14.69 -16.91 17.75
N VAL A 67 13.69 -16.62 18.59
CA VAL A 67 12.28 -16.67 18.19
C VAL A 67 11.92 -15.65 17.10
N TYR A 68 12.60 -14.51 17.04
CA TYR A 68 12.34 -13.49 16.03
C TYR A 68 12.81 -13.95 14.66
N THR A 69 14.07 -14.39 14.56
CA THR A 69 14.63 -14.94 13.32
C THR A 69 13.84 -16.15 12.83
N GLN A 70 13.52 -17.09 13.71
CA GLN A 70 12.75 -18.28 13.35
C GLN A 70 11.33 -17.95 12.86
N THR A 71 10.68 -16.94 13.45
CA THR A 71 9.36 -16.47 12.98
C THR A 71 9.44 -15.92 11.56
N ILE A 72 10.42 -15.04 11.29
CA ILE A 72 10.60 -14.45 9.96
C ILE A 72 10.91 -15.53 8.93
N VAL A 73 11.89 -16.39 9.18
CA VAL A 73 12.28 -17.48 8.26
C VAL A 73 11.08 -18.40 7.96
N SER A 74 10.27 -18.71 8.97
CA SER A 74 9.07 -19.54 8.78
C SER A 74 8.03 -18.86 7.89
N LEU A 75 7.76 -17.57 8.09
CA LEU A 75 6.83 -16.79 7.27
C LEU A 75 7.33 -16.64 5.83
N GLU A 76 8.62 -16.34 5.69
CA GLU A 76 9.32 -16.19 4.41
C GLU A 76 9.33 -17.48 3.57
N GLY A 77 9.26 -18.65 4.22
CA GLY A 77 9.10 -19.94 3.54
C GLY A 77 7.72 -20.15 2.91
N LEU A 78 6.72 -19.31 3.21
CA LEU A 78 5.39 -19.42 2.66
C LEU A 78 5.26 -18.60 1.37
N LEU A 79 4.95 -19.25 0.26
CA LEU A 79 4.72 -18.58 -1.03
C LEU A 79 3.63 -17.49 -0.94
N LEU A 80 2.59 -17.72 -0.14
CA LEU A 80 1.54 -16.73 0.10
C LEU A 80 2.11 -15.44 0.70
N VAL A 81 3.02 -15.52 1.68
CA VAL A 81 3.63 -14.35 2.30
C VAL A 81 4.46 -13.59 1.27
N ARG A 82 5.23 -14.28 0.43
CA ARG A 82 6.00 -13.64 -0.65
C ARG A 82 5.12 -12.86 -1.64
N ILE A 83 3.98 -13.41 -2.01
CA ILE A 83 3.00 -12.70 -2.86
C ILE A 83 2.41 -11.49 -2.12
N LEU A 84 2.09 -11.65 -0.83
CA LEU A 84 1.57 -10.56 -0.01
C LEU A 84 2.60 -9.44 0.19
N GLU A 85 3.90 -9.73 0.25
CA GLU A 85 4.97 -8.73 0.33
C GLU A 85 5.01 -7.85 -0.93
N VAL A 86 4.91 -8.44 -2.12
CA VAL A 86 4.80 -7.69 -3.39
C VAL A 86 3.54 -6.83 -3.40
N GLY A 87 2.40 -7.40 -2.99
CA GLY A 87 1.13 -6.67 -2.89
C GLY A 87 1.20 -5.52 -1.88
N LEU A 88 1.84 -5.74 -0.73
CA LEU A 88 2.03 -4.72 0.29
C LEU A 88 2.90 -3.57 -0.21
N LEU A 89 3.97 -3.86 -0.95
CA LEU A 89 4.77 -2.82 -1.60
C LEU A 89 3.90 -1.99 -2.55
N ALA A 90 3.12 -2.64 -3.41
CA ALA A 90 2.23 -1.94 -4.35
C ALA A 90 1.24 -1.02 -3.61
N VAL A 91 0.62 -1.53 -2.53
CA VAL A 91 -0.29 -0.79 -1.68
C VAL A 91 0.40 0.41 -1.04
N ALA A 92 1.58 0.23 -0.46
CA ALA A 92 2.33 1.29 0.20
C ALA A 92 2.77 2.39 -0.78
N VAL A 93 3.33 2.00 -1.92
CA VAL A 93 3.79 2.93 -2.97
C VAL A 93 2.63 3.76 -3.50
N PHE A 94 1.51 3.13 -3.86
CA PHE A 94 0.34 3.87 -4.32
C PHE A 94 -0.18 4.81 -3.24
N HIS A 95 -0.30 4.34 -2.00
CA HIS A 95 -0.82 5.14 -0.90
C HIS A 95 0.01 6.41 -0.67
N MET A 96 1.34 6.28 -0.69
CA MET A 96 2.27 7.40 -0.57
C MET A 96 2.16 8.35 -1.76
N LEU A 97 2.23 7.86 -3.00
CA LEU A 97 2.15 8.70 -4.20
C LEU A 97 0.82 9.47 -4.29
N ASN A 98 -0.29 8.77 -4.04
CA ASN A 98 -1.61 9.39 -4.04
C ASN A 98 -1.76 10.36 -2.86
N GLY A 99 -1.24 10.03 -1.68
CA GLY A 99 -1.23 10.93 -0.52
C GLY A 99 -0.44 12.21 -0.79
N THR A 100 0.73 12.12 -1.42
CA THR A 100 1.49 13.28 -1.88
C THR A 100 0.72 14.09 -2.92
N ARG A 101 0.05 13.43 -3.88
CA ARG A 101 -0.82 14.16 -4.84
C ARG A 101 -1.90 14.95 -4.13
N LEU A 102 -2.60 14.34 -3.17
CA LEU A 102 -3.64 15.01 -2.39
C LEU A 102 -3.06 16.21 -1.62
N LEU A 103 -1.93 16.04 -0.93
CA LEU A 103 -1.24 17.13 -0.24
C LEU A 103 -0.91 18.30 -1.19
N LEU A 104 -0.39 18.01 -2.39
CA LEU A 104 -0.08 19.04 -3.38
C LEU A 104 -1.35 19.74 -3.89
N THR A 105 -2.41 18.98 -4.16
CA THR A 105 -3.72 19.51 -4.56
C THR A 105 -4.32 20.41 -3.48
N ASP A 106 -4.22 20.04 -2.21
CA ASP A 106 -4.67 20.84 -1.07
C ASP A 106 -3.89 22.16 -0.94
N LEU A 107 -2.62 22.18 -1.38
CA LEU A 107 -1.80 23.39 -1.50
C LEU A 107 -2.06 24.19 -2.79
N GLY A 108 -3.02 23.78 -3.61
CA GLY A 108 -3.35 24.44 -4.89
C GLY A 108 -2.42 24.09 -6.06
N ILE A 109 -1.56 23.08 -5.91
CA ILE A 109 -0.60 22.66 -6.94
C ILE A 109 -1.20 21.51 -7.76
N GLY A 110 -1.20 21.66 -9.09
CA GLY A 110 -1.60 20.59 -10.02
C GLY A 110 -3.11 20.44 -10.24
N LEU A 111 -3.91 21.47 -9.91
CA LEU A 111 -5.38 21.46 -10.02
C LEU A 111 -5.88 21.13 -11.44
N ASP A 112 -5.19 21.59 -12.48
CA ASP A 112 -5.54 21.34 -13.89
C ASP A 112 -5.02 20.00 -14.43
N ALA A 113 -4.27 19.24 -13.62
CA ALA A 113 -3.61 18.00 -14.01
C ALA A 113 -3.92 16.82 -13.07
N GLN A 114 -5.05 16.86 -12.37
CA GLN A 114 -5.43 15.84 -11.38
C GLN A 114 -5.55 14.43 -11.99
N ASP A 115 -6.20 14.28 -13.14
CA ASP A 115 -6.34 12.98 -13.79
C ASP A 115 -4.98 12.43 -14.27
N LYS A 116 -4.17 13.29 -14.90
CA LYS A 116 -2.83 12.93 -15.38
C LYS A 116 -1.93 12.49 -14.23
N SER A 117 -1.94 13.22 -13.11
CA SER A 117 -1.15 12.88 -11.93
C SER A 117 -1.64 11.61 -11.23
N PHE A 118 -2.95 11.33 -11.23
CA PHE A 118 -3.47 10.03 -10.81
C PHE A 118 -2.96 8.88 -11.68
N TYR A 119 -3.10 8.96 -13.01
CA TYR A 119 -2.59 7.91 -13.90
C TYR A 119 -1.07 7.75 -13.80
N ALA A 120 -0.32 8.84 -13.64
CA ALA A 120 1.12 8.78 -13.38
C ALA A 120 1.44 8.00 -12.09
N SER A 121 0.70 8.22 -11.00
CA SER A 121 0.87 7.44 -9.77
C SER A 121 0.57 5.95 -9.96
N LEU A 122 -0.43 5.59 -10.77
CA LEU A 122 -0.77 4.19 -11.08
C LEU A 122 0.34 3.53 -11.89
N VAL A 123 0.80 4.17 -12.96
CA VAL A 123 1.86 3.63 -13.82
C VAL A 123 3.16 3.46 -13.04
N LEU A 124 3.53 4.46 -12.23
CA LEU A 124 4.74 4.38 -11.40
C LEU A 124 4.63 3.27 -10.35
N THR A 125 3.48 3.13 -9.69
CA THR A 125 3.23 2.01 -8.76
C THR A 125 3.38 0.67 -9.47
N GLY A 126 2.74 0.50 -10.63
CA GLY A 126 2.81 -0.73 -11.41
C GLY A 126 4.23 -1.06 -11.84
N ALA A 127 4.98 -0.07 -12.33
CA ALA A 127 6.38 -0.24 -12.73
C ALA A 127 7.28 -0.68 -11.55
N ILE A 128 7.17 -0.02 -10.39
CA ILE A 128 7.92 -0.39 -9.19
C ILE A 128 7.54 -1.80 -8.71
N THR A 129 6.24 -2.13 -8.74
CA THR A 129 5.74 -3.44 -8.32
C THR A 129 6.27 -4.56 -9.21
N VAL A 130 6.23 -4.38 -10.54
CA VAL A 130 6.77 -5.39 -11.48
C VAL A 130 8.27 -5.53 -11.32
N ALA A 131 8.99 -4.42 -11.18
CA ALA A 131 10.44 -4.41 -10.99
C ALA A 131 10.87 -5.08 -9.67
N SER A 132 10.01 -5.09 -8.65
CA SER A 132 10.32 -5.71 -7.35
C SER A 132 10.10 -7.22 -7.31
N VAL A 133 9.30 -7.78 -8.23
CA VAL A 133 8.97 -9.23 -8.23
C VAL A 133 10.21 -10.12 -8.14
N PRO A 134 11.28 -9.92 -8.92
CA PRO A 134 12.48 -10.74 -8.80
C PRO A 134 13.08 -10.71 -7.39
N THR A 135 13.10 -9.55 -6.72
CA THR A 135 13.65 -9.40 -5.37
C THR A 135 12.85 -10.17 -4.32
N PHE A 136 11.52 -10.15 -4.41
CA PHE A 136 10.66 -10.81 -3.41
C PHE A 136 10.43 -12.30 -3.69
N ILE A 137 10.60 -12.74 -4.94
CA ILE A 137 10.34 -14.13 -5.35
C ILE A 137 11.64 -14.94 -5.53
N ALA A 138 12.79 -14.31 -5.79
CA ALA A 138 14.07 -15.03 -5.89
C ALA A 138 14.46 -15.61 -4.52
N GLY A 139 14.20 -16.91 -4.33
CA GLY A 139 14.37 -17.61 -3.06
C GLY A 139 13.10 -18.35 -2.59
N ALA A 140 11.97 -18.17 -3.28
CA ALA A 140 10.76 -18.95 -3.04
C ALA A 140 10.83 -20.37 -3.64
N PHE A 141 11.82 -20.65 -4.50
CA PHE A 141 12.04 -21.91 -5.21
C PHE A 141 13.53 -22.26 -5.28
#